data_AF-A0A834I8Q7-F1
#
_entry.id   AF-A0A834I8Q7-F1
#
_cell.length_a   1.000
_cell.length_b   1.000
_cell.length_c   1.000
_cell.angle_alpha   90.00
_cell.angle_beta   90.00
_cell.angle_gamma   90.00
#
_symmetry.space_group_name_H-M   'P 1'
#
loop_
_entity.id
_entity.type
_entity.pdbx_description
1 polymer ?
#
loop_
_entity_poly.entity_id
_entity_poly.type
_entity_poly.pdbx_seq_one_letter_code
_entity_poly.pdbx_strand_id
1 'polypeptide(L)'
;ASTPIKNQQPSVPIQTSDLIKVNYSDLRPIQHNKVSITPHLGTWVWRDWISDDGLFFLELRTGVWNPNGTLFYLTKRGGVSVEGFQKGKDIKLKSYDAEIGLEAPSEYLIQGTLDTTLNQFLATIINTQQSSKRQTTFYPAMQTTIPQPQFYFKYYGIEDPEWHKSYITQVDVIEKSTRKVYQTLTGFTAQSYAVQYLDLNYDGYFDLKLNIGKEVSDNKTLVFLYHPESKKFIRDAFFEHT
;
A
#
# COMPACT_ATOMS: atom_id res chain seq x y z
N ALA A 1 -72.86 14.83 -38.57
CA ALA A 1 -71.57 15.05 -39.25
C ALA A 1 -70.66 15.84 -38.32
N SER A 2 -69.48 15.29 -38.04
CA SER A 2 -68.23 15.95 -37.60
C SER A 2 -68.28 16.95 -36.42
N THR A 3 -67.96 16.44 -35.24
CA THR A 3 -67.31 17.19 -34.15
C THR A 3 -65.80 17.01 -34.27
N PRO A 4 -65.00 18.07 -34.10
CA PRO A 4 -63.60 17.90 -33.72
C PRO A 4 -63.22 18.91 -32.60
N ILE A 5 -62.67 18.40 -31.49
CA ILE A 5 -61.30 18.56 -30.93
C ILE A 5 -61.29 19.36 -29.62
N LYS A 6 -60.89 18.71 -28.52
CA LYS A 6 -60.15 19.35 -27.44
C LYS A 6 -58.96 18.46 -27.08
N ASN A 7 -57.77 19.03 -27.25
CA ASN A 7 -56.50 18.49 -26.77
C ASN A 7 -56.52 18.30 -25.26
N GLN A 8 -56.28 17.08 -24.80
CA GLN A 8 -55.54 16.81 -23.58
C GLN A 8 -54.75 15.52 -23.80
N GLN A 9 -53.45 15.60 -23.56
CA GLN A 9 -52.51 14.49 -23.63
C GLN A 9 -52.30 13.97 -22.21
N PRO A 10 -52.58 12.69 -21.91
CA PRO A 10 -52.06 12.04 -20.72
C PRO A 10 -50.87 11.14 -21.08
N SER A 11 -49.78 11.34 -20.37
CA SER A 11 -48.59 10.49 -20.29
C SER A 11 -48.96 9.07 -19.83
N VAL A 12 -48.55 8.06 -20.61
CA VAL A 12 -48.63 6.65 -20.21
C VAL A 12 -47.33 6.27 -19.47
N PRO A 13 -47.39 5.67 -18.27
CA PRO A 13 -46.21 5.21 -17.55
C PRO A 13 -45.65 3.93 -18.20
N ILE A 14 -44.34 3.92 -18.45
CA ILE A 14 -43.62 2.71 -18.86
C ILE A 14 -43.48 1.81 -17.62
N GLN A 15 -44.05 0.61 -17.68
CA GLN A 15 -43.87 -0.43 -16.67
C GLN A 15 -42.41 -0.92 -16.69
N THR A 16 -41.68 -0.70 -15.60
CA THR A 16 -40.38 -1.28 -15.32
C THR A 16 -40.55 -2.68 -14.72
N SER A 17 -40.66 -3.69 -15.57
CA SER A 17 -40.46 -5.08 -15.16
C SER A 17 -39.67 -5.79 -16.25
N ASP A 18 -38.34 -5.82 -16.06
CA ASP A 18 -37.44 -6.92 -16.41
C ASP A 18 -35.99 -6.47 -16.15
N LEU A 19 -35.68 -6.21 -14.87
CA LEU A 19 -34.29 -6.20 -14.43
C LEU A 19 -33.86 -7.67 -14.32
N ILE A 20 -33.10 -8.12 -15.31
CA ILE A 20 -32.36 -9.38 -15.28
C ILE A 20 -31.51 -9.36 -14.01
N LYS A 21 -31.92 -10.09 -12.98
CA LYS A 21 -31.06 -10.43 -11.83
C LYS A 21 -30.02 -11.40 -12.36
N VAL A 22 -28.83 -10.89 -12.67
CA VAL A 22 -27.66 -11.73 -12.95
C VAL A 22 -27.29 -12.43 -11.64
N ASN A 23 -27.61 -13.72 -11.55
CA ASN A 23 -27.23 -14.57 -10.44
C ASN A 23 -25.81 -15.06 -10.72
N TYR A 24 -24.81 -14.49 -10.04
CA TYR A 24 -23.39 -14.81 -10.25
C TYR A 24 -23.02 -16.27 -9.90
N SER A 25 -23.96 -17.07 -9.40
CA SER A 25 -23.81 -18.51 -9.17
C SER A 25 -23.84 -19.35 -10.47
N ASP A 26 -24.31 -18.78 -11.59
CA ASP A 26 -24.47 -19.49 -12.87
C ASP A 26 -23.36 -19.19 -13.90
N LEU A 27 -22.30 -18.50 -13.48
CA LEU A 27 -21.10 -18.36 -14.30
C LEU A 27 -20.43 -19.74 -14.39
N ARG A 28 -20.43 -20.32 -15.60
CA ARG A 28 -19.64 -21.50 -15.94
C ARG A 28 -18.22 -21.33 -15.39
N PRO A 29 -17.55 -22.39 -14.91
CA PRO A 29 -16.16 -22.28 -14.50
C PRO A 29 -15.34 -21.96 -15.75
N ILE A 30 -15.09 -20.67 -15.99
CA ILE A 30 -14.00 -20.25 -16.84
C ILE A 30 -12.77 -20.77 -16.11
N GLN A 31 -12.09 -21.75 -16.71
CA GLN A 31 -10.74 -22.12 -16.30
C GLN A 31 -9.87 -20.89 -16.51
N HIS A 32 -9.87 -19.99 -15.53
CA HIS A 32 -8.87 -18.95 -15.46
C HIS A 32 -7.58 -19.67 -15.13
N ASN A 33 -6.80 -19.97 -16.17
CA ASN A 33 -5.42 -20.39 -15.99
C ASN A 33 -4.78 -19.37 -15.06
N LYS A 34 -4.31 -19.84 -13.91
CA LYS A 34 -3.68 -18.99 -12.91
C LYS A 34 -2.49 -18.28 -13.56
N VAL A 35 -2.57 -16.95 -13.66
CA VAL A 35 -1.53 -16.11 -14.25
C VAL A 35 -0.72 -15.40 -13.18
N SER A 36 0.48 -14.94 -13.54
CA SER A 36 1.26 -14.04 -12.70
C SER A 36 0.59 -12.67 -12.70
N ILE A 37 0.31 -12.14 -11.52
CA ILE A 37 -0.27 -10.80 -11.35
C ILE A 37 0.85 -9.85 -10.93
N THR A 38 0.85 -8.65 -11.50
CA THR A 38 1.64 -7.53 -10.99
C THR A 38 0.67 -6.54 -10.37
N PRO A 39 0.74 -6.29 -9.04
CA PRO A 39 -0.16 -5.33 -8.43
C PRO A 39 -0.02 -3.96 -9.10
N HIS A 40 -1.14 -3.30 -9.38
CA HIS A 40 -1.16 -2.07 -10.19
C HIS A 40 -0.26 -0.97 -9.61
N LEU A 41 -0.28 -0.79 -8.28
CA LEU A 41 0.55 0.17 -7.56
C LEU A 41 1.73 -0.49 -6.84
N GLY A 42 1.98 -1.77 -7.11
CA GLY A 42 3.08 -2.55 -6.53
C GLY A 42 2.85 -2.96 -5.07
N THR A 43 3.96 -3.27 -4.39
CA THR A 43 3.99 -3.59 -2.95
C THR A 43 4.54 -2.39 -2.21
N TRP A 44 3.69 -1.74 -1.43
CA TRP A 44 4.05 -0.57 -0.65
C TRP A 44 4.71 -1.01 0.63
N VAL A 45 5.92 -0.50 0.89
CA VAL A 45 6.63 -0.82 2.10
C VAL A 45 6.66 0.39 3.02
N TRP A 46 5.88 0.36 4.09
CA TRP A 46 5.84 1.42 5.10
C TRP A 46 6.84 1.11 6.20
N ARG A 47 7.56 2.14 6.64
CA ARG A 47 8.58 2.02 7.66
C ARG A 47 8.54 3.21 8.60
N ASP A 48 8.60 2.89 9.88
CA ASP A 48 8.67 3.86 10.95
C ASP A 48 10.10 3.95 11.44
N TRP A 49 10.69 5.13 11.31
CA TRP A 49 12.09 5.37 11.59
C TRP A 49 12.27 6.41 12.70
N ILE A 50 13.27 6.22 13.55
CA ILE A 50 13.69 7.20 14.55
C ILE A 50 15.14 7.62 14.27
N SER A 51 15.41 8.92 14.37
CA SER A 51 16.77 9.44 14.22
C SER A 51 17.64 9.11 15.44
N ASP A 52 18.92 8.87 15.19
CA ASP A 52 19.94 8.56 16.22
C ASP A 52 20.11 9.65 17.28
N ASP A 53 19.84 10.90 16.91
CA ASP A 53 19.85 12.05 17.80
C ASP A 53 18.53 12.30 18.54
N GLY A 54 17.51 11.45 18.30
CA GLY A 54 16.21 11.51 18.97
C GLY A 54 15.36 12.74 18.62
N LEU A 55 15.67 13.45 17.54
CA LEU A 55 14.96 14.68 17.15
C LEU A 55 13.80 14.44 16.19
N PHE A 56 13.84 13.35 15.42
CA PHE A 56 12.89 13.09 14.34
C PHE A 56 12.35 11.67 14.38
N PHE A 57 11.07 11.56 14.02
CA PHE A 57 10.44 10.32 13.62
C PHE A 57 10.00 10.45 12.17
N LEU A 58 10.36 9.49 11.33
CA LEU A 58 10.06 9.49 9.90
C LEU A 58 9.22 8.27 9.55
N GLU A 59 7.95 8.48 9.26
CA GLU A 59 7.12 7.52 8.56
C GLU A 59 7.46 7.60 7.07
N LEU A 60 7.80 6.48 6.43
CA LEU A 60 8.25 6.47 5.05
C LEU A 60 7.73 5.25 4.27
N ARG A 61 6.92 5.53 3.24
CA ARG A 61 6.55 4.59 2.20
C ARG A 61 7.63 4.53 1.13
N THR A 62 8.06 3.31 0.83
CA THR A 62 9.08 2.99 -0.18
C THR A 62 8.64 1.80 -1.05
N GLY A 63 9.50 1.37 -1.98
CA GLY A 63 9.17 0.28 -2.91
C GLY A 63 8.24 0.71 -4.05
N VAL A 64 7.99 2.02 -4.15
CA VAL A 64 7.21 2.68 -5.19
C VAL A 64 8.05 3.77 -5.84
N TRP A 65 7.66 4.21 -7.05
CA TRP A 65 8.37 5.25 -7.79
C TRP A 65 8.45 6.59 -7.04
N ASN A 66 7.35 6.98 -6.38
CA ASN A 66 7.24 8.22 -5.59
C ASN A 66 7.16 7.88 -4.09
N PRO A 67 8.31 7.65 -3.40
CA PRO A 67 8.32 7.50 -1.96
C PRO A 67 7.79 8.75 -1.27
N ASN A 68 7.03 8.57 -0.21
CA ASN A 68 6.44 9.66 0.56
C ASN A 68 6.17 9.25 2.00
N GLY A 69 5.81 10.21 2.82
CA GLY A 69 5.47 9.97 4.22
C GLY A 69 5.50 11.27 5.01
N THR A 70 5.84 11.18 6.29
CA THR A 70 5.79 12.33 7.20
C THR A 70 7.01 12.35 8.10
N LEU A 71 7.71 13.48 8.14
CA LEU A 71 8.76 13.76 9.12
C LEU A 71 8.14 14.48 10.32
N PHE A 72 7.98 13.78 11.42
CA PHE A 72 7.52 14.31 12.69
C PHE A 72 8.68 14.84 13.53
N TYR A 73 8.43 15.93 14.26
CA TYR A 73 9.39 16.44 15.23
C TYR A 73 9.13 15.78 16.59
N LEU A 74 10.17 15.27 17.24
CA LEU A 74 10.05 14.66 18.58
C LEU A 74 10.20 15.68 19.72
N THR A 75 10.77 16.84 19.43
CA THR A 75 11.02 17.92 20.41
C THR A 75 9.99 19.04 20.38
N LYS A 76 9.09 19.06 19.39
CA LYS A 76 8.01 20.04 19.26
C LYS A 76 6.80 19.41 18.60
N ARG A 77 5.62 20.00 18.77
CA ARG A 77 4.40 19.53 18.09
C ARG A 77 4.50 19.78 16.58
N GLY A 78 4.09 18.79 15.80
CA GLY A 78 3.90 18.90 14.35
C GLY A 78 4.83 17.99 13.55
N GLY A 79 4.80 18.18 12.24
CA GLY A 79 5.62 17.48 11.27
C GLY A 79 5.37 18.05 9.88
N VAL A 80 6.11 17.55 8.91
CA VAL A 80 5.94 17.92 7.50
C VAL A 80 5.76 16.67 6.65
N SER A 81 4.82 16.74 5.72
CA SER A 81 4.69 15.74 4.67
C SER A 81 5.90 15.82 3.75
N VAL A 82 6.44 14.67 3.35
CA VAL A 82 7.59 14.56 2.47
C VAL A 82 7.27 13.66 1.28
N GLU A 83 7.81 14.00 0.11
CA GLU A 83 7.71 13.19 -1.10
C GLU A 83 8.99 13.28 -1.92
N GLY A 84 9.23 12.34 -2.84
CA GLY A 84 10.35 12.48 -3.75
C GLY A 84 10.62 11.26 -4.60
N PHE A 85 11.87 10.83 -4.66
CA PHE A 85 12.32 9.80 -5.60
C PHE A 85 13.33 8.85 -4.97
N GLN A 86 13.28 7.58 -5.39
CA GLN A 86 14.20 6.54 -4.99
C GLN A 86 14.86 5.89 -6.22
N LYS A 87 16.20 5.83 -6.23
CA LYS A 87 16.99 5.07 -7.22
C LYS A 87 17.91 4.09 -6.49
N GLY A 88 17.55 2.80 -6.54
CA GLY A 88 18.27 1.79 -5.78
C GLY A 88 18.16 2.07 -4.28
N LYS A 89 19.30 2.27 -3.61
CA LYS A 89 19.34 2.66 -2.19
C LYS A 89 19.27 4.18 -1.98
N ASP A 90 19.50 4.99 -3.02
CA ASP A 90 19.53 6.43 -2.88
C ASP A 90 18.11 6.99 -2.85
N ILE A 91 17.80 7.77 -1.82
CA ILE A 91 16.51 8.43 -1.66
C ILE A 91 16.71 9.93 -1.52
N LYS A 92 15.81 10.70 -2.15
CA LYS A 92 15.73 12.16 -2.03
C LYS A 92 14.28 12.54 -1.81
N LEU A 93 14.01 13.29 -0.76
CA LEU A 93 12.70 13.74 -0.35
C LEU A 93 12.74 15.26 -0.16
N LYS A 94 11.64 15.92 -0.51
CA LYS A 94 11.36 17.32 -0.20
C LYS A 94 10.10 17.36 0.66
N SER A 95 10.07 18.24 1.65
CA SER A 95 8.81 18.54 2.33
C SER A 95 7.90 19.34 1.41
N TYR A 96 6.60 19.12 1.51
CA TYR A 96 5.60 19.92 0.82
C TYR A 96 4.48 20.32 1.79
N ASP A 97 3.89 21.48 1.54
CA ASP A 97 2.72 21.97 2.25
C ASP A 97 1.48 21.69 1.38
N ALA A 98 0.56 20.87 1.88
CA ALA A 98 -0.65 20.50 1.15
C ALA A 98 -1.67 21.65 1.05
N GLU A 99 -1.63 22.61 1.96
CA GLU A 99 -2.54 23.77 1.97
C GLU A 99 -2.10 24.82 0.94
N ILE A 100 -0.79 24.97 0.73
CA ILE A 100 -0.20 25.92 -0.23
C ILE A 100 0.01 25.28 -1.61
N GLY A 101 0.19 23.96 -1.66
CA GLY A 101 0.36 23.20 -2.91
C GLY A 101 1.81 23.18 -3.43
N LEU A 102 1.97 22.87 -4.71
CA LEU A 102 3.29 22.57 -5.32
C LEU A 102 4.27 23.75 -5.34
N GLU A 103 3.80 24.97 -5.14
CA GLU A 103 4.62 26.19 -5.12
C GLU A 103 5.19 26.50 -3.72
N ALA A 104 4.80 25.76 -2.69
CA ALA A 104 5.30 25.96 -1.35
C ALA A 104 6.82 25.75 -1.27
N PRO A 105 7.58 26.69 -0.69
CA PRO A 105 9.00 26.45 -0.44
C PRO A 105 9.15 25.29 0.56
N SER A 106 9.92 24.27 0.19
CA SER A 106 10.15 23.11 1.06
C SER A 106 10.90 23.53 2.32
N GLU A 107 10.34 23.32 3.51
CA GLU A 107 11.05 23.49 4.80
C GLU A 107 12.24 22.53 4.94
N TYR A 108 12.10 21.29 4.48
CA TYR A 108 13.14 20.28 4.56
C TYR A 108 13.46 19.64 3.22
N LEU A 109 14.75 19.36 3.02
CA LEU A 109 15.24 18.40 2.05
C LEU A 109 15.92 17.26 2.81
N ILE A 110 15.53 16.02 2.52
CA ILE A 110 16.12 14.82 3.14
C ILE A 110 16.73 13.99 2.02
N GLN A 111 18.01 13.67 2.11
CA GLN A 111 18.67 12.84 1.11
C GLN A 111 19.65 11.88 1.75
N GLY A 112 19.78 10.69 1.18
CA GLY A 112 20.68 9.69 1.75
C GLY A 112 20.54 8.31 1.14
N THR A 113 21.07 7.33 1.86
CA THR A 113 21.12 5.93 1.44
C THR A 113 20.31 5.06 2.40
N LEU A 114 19.23 4.46 1.89
CA LEU A 114 18.38 3.50 2.59
C LEU A 114 18.91 2.08 2.39
N ASP A 115 19.54 1.51 3.42
CA ASP A 115 19.98 0.13 3.46
C ASP A 115 19.01 -0.74 4.26
N THR A 116 18.13 -1.43 3.53
CA THR A 116 17.14 -2.36 4.14
C THR A 116 17.76 -3.67 4.65
N THR A 117 19.02 -3.98 4.33
CA THR A 117 19.73 -5.14 4.89
C THR A 117 20.26 -4.82 6.29
N LEU A 118 20.76 -3.60 6.46
CA LEU A 118 21.25 -3.10 7.76
C LEU A 118 20.14 -2.47 8.60
N ASN A 119 18.95 -2.27 8.03
CA ASN A 119 17.88 -1.46 8.58
C ASN A 119 18.39 -0.09 9.04
N GLN A 120 19.02 0.63 8.10
CA GLN A 120 19.56 1.95 8.34
C GLN A 120 19.20 2.87 7.19
N PHE A 121 18.84 4.11 7.52
CA PHE A 121 18.79 5.19 6.54
C PHE A 121 19.78 6.28 6.95
N LEU A 122 20.93 6.28 6.28
CA LEU A 122 21.98 7.28 6.45
C LEU A 122 21.56 8.55 5.73
N ALA A 123 21.11 9.55 6.47
CA ALA A 123 20.43 10.72 5.92
C ALA A 123 21.18 12.02 6.20
N THR A 124 21.02 12.95 5.28
CA THR A 124 21.30 14.37 5.46
C THR A 124 19.97 15.11 5.42
N ILE A 125 19.62 15.77 6.51
CA ILE A 125 18.45 16.66 6.63
C ILE A 125 18.95 18.10 6.47
N ILE A 126 18.35 18.84 5.54
CA ILE A 126 18.61 20.26 5.30
C ILE A 126 17.34 21.01 5.68
N ASN A 127 17.40 21.88 6.68
CA ASN A 127 16.33 22.84 6.96
C ASN A 127 16.61 24.11 6.15
N THR A 128 15.76 24.39 5.17
CA THR A 128 15.94 25.49 4.22
C THR A 128 15.67 26.86 4.85
N GLN A 129 14.76 26.93 5.83
CA GLN A 129 14.39 28.16 6.52
C GLN A 129 15.52 28.65 7.45
N GLN A 130 16.21 27.71 8.08
CA GLN A 130 17.32 27.98 9.01
C GLN A 130 18.69 27.86 8.36
N SER A 131 18.75 27.48 7.07
CA SER A 131 20.00 27.16 6.35
C SER A 131 20.91 26.19 7.12
N SER A 132 20.31 25.22 7.81
CA SER A 132 21.05 24.26 8.63
C SER A 132 21.10 22.88 7.95
N LYS A 133 22.20 22.17 8.15
CA LYS A 133 22.43 20.83 7.63
C LYS A 133 22.80 19.90 8.77
N ARG A 134 22.17 18.74 8.81
CA ARG A 134 22.37 17.72 9.82
C ARG A 134 22.56 16.37 9.16
N GLN A 135 23.60 15.65 9.57
CA GLN A 135 23.73 14.22 9.27
C GLN A 135 23.14 13.44 10.43
N THR A 136 22.38 12.39 10.11
CA THR A 136 21.77 11.50 11.10
C THR A 136 21.61 10.11 10.50
N THR A 137 21.63 9.09 11.35
CA THR A 137 21.21 7.75 10.99
C THR A 137 19.81 7.50 11.53
N PHE A 138 18.91 7.09 10.65
CA PHE A 138 17.61 6.58 11.02
C PHE A 138 17.65 5.06 11.24
N TYR A 139 17.06 4.61 12.35
CA TYR A 139 16.87 3.20 12.71
C TYR A 139 15.37 2.87 12.82
N PRO A 140 14.95 1.60 12.70
CA PRO A 140 13.55 1.25 12.90
C PRO A 140 13.10 1.72 14.28
N ALA A 141 11.91 2.33 14.35
CA ALA A 141 11.36 2.83 15.60
C ALA A 141 11.09 1.70 16.61
N MET A 142 10.84 0.49 16.11
CA MET A 142 10.70 -0.72 16.92
C MET A 142 11.97 -1.56 16.89
N GLN A 143 12.33 -2.09 18.05
CA GLN A 143 13.47 -3.01 18.16
C GLN A 143 13.20 -4.29 17.39
N THR A 144 14.24 -4.83 16.77
CA THR A 144 14.15 -6.00 15.90
C THR A 144 15.51 -6.71 15.81
N THR A 145 15.50 -7.96 15.39
CA THR A 145 16.74 -8.71 15.15
C THR A 145 17.43 -8.23 13.88
N ILE A 146 18.76 -8.05 13.92
CA ILE A 146 19.58 -7.78 12.73
C ILE A 146 20.49 -9.00 12.47
N PRO A 147 20.49 -9.57 11.25
CA PRO A 147 19.68 -9.20 10.09
C PRO A 147 18.23 -9.68 10.21
N GLN A 148 17.28 -8.88 9.69
CA GLN A 148 15.89 -9.32 9.55
C GLN A 148 15.71 -10.26 8.36
N PRO A 149 14.71 -11.16 8.40
CA PRO A 149 14.21 -11.85 7.22
C PRO A 149 13.81 -10.83 6.14
N GLN A 150 14.26 -11.08 4.91
CA GLN A 150 13.99 -10.19 3.78
C GLN A 150 13.24 -10.96 2.70
N PHE A 151 12.06 -10.47 2.33
CA PHE A 151 11.20 -11.12 1.36
C PHE A 151 10.93 -10.25 0.13
N TYR A 152 10.68 -10.90 -1.00
CA TYR A 152 9.91 -10.33 -2.10
C TYR A 152 8.76 -11.27 -2.43
N PHE A 153 7.73 -10.73 -3.07
CA PHE A 153 6.48 -11.44 -3.29
C PHE A 153 6.26 -11.65 -4.78
N LYS A 154 5.79 -12.85 -5.14
CA LYS A 154 5.18 -13.10 -6.45
C LYS A 154 3.70 -13.34 -6.25
N TYR A 155 2.90 -12.66 -7.06
CA TYR A 155 1.46 -12.72 -6.96
C TYR A 155 0.91 -13.52 -8.13
N TYR A 156 -0.11 -14.31 -7.85
CA TYR A 156 -0.80 -15.09 -8.87
C TYR A 156 -2.30 -15.01 -8.65
N GLY A 157 -3.06 -15.15 -9.73
CA GLY A 157 -4.50 -15.21 -9.64
C GLY A 157 -5.19 -15.13 -10.98
N ILE A 158 -6.25 -14.33 -11.02
CA ILE A 158 -7.24 -14.31 -12.09
C ILE A 158 -7.32 -12.89 -12.65
N GLU A 159 -7.33 -12.78 -13.97
CA GLU A 159 -7.64 -11.54 -14.67
C GLU A 159 -9.06 -11.61 -15.23
N ASP A 160 -9.77 -10.50 -15.09
CA ASP A 160 -11.04 -10.22 -15.73
C ASP A 160 -10.78 -9.24 -16.90
N PRO A 161 -10.67 -9.75 -18.14
CA PRO A 161 -10.33 -8.93 -19.29
C PRO A 161 -11.46 -7.98 -19.70
N GLU A 162 -12.71 -8.26 -19.32
CA GLU A 162 -13.87 -7.42 -19.66
C GLU A 162 -13.90 -6.16 -18.80
N TRP A 163 -13.57 -6.29 -17.51
CA TRP A 163 -13.60 -5.19 -16.55
C TRP A 163 -12.24 -4.58 -16.25
N HIS A 164 -11.18 -5.06 -16.92
CA HIS A 164 -9.78 -4.70 -16.65
C HIS A 164 -9.42 -4.83 -15.16
N LYS A 165 -10.06 -5.78 -14.45
CA LYS A 165 -9.82 -6.06 -13.03
C LYS A 165 -8.89 -7.27 -12.93
N SER A 166 -8.04 -7.29 -11.92
CA SER A 166 -7.27 -8.49 -11.58
C SER A 166 -7.34 -8.78 -10.09
N TYR A 167 -7.30 -10.07 -9.77
CA TYR A 167 -7.46 -10.58 -8.43
C TYR A 167 -6.30 -11.51 -8.09
N ILE A 168 -5.73 -11.33 -6.91
CA ILE A 168 -4.69 -12.17 -6.33
C ILE A 168 -5.36 -13.28 -5.54
N THR A 169 -5.06 -14.54 -5.87
CA THR A 169 -5.54 -15.72 -5.13
C THR A 169 -4.40 -16.52 -4.49
N GLN A 170 -3.16 -16.19 -4.85
CA GLN A 170 -1.97 -16.75 -4.23
C GLN A 170 -0.84 -15.72 -4.15
N VAL A 171 -0.10 -15.76 -3.05
CA VAL A 171 1.19 -15.08 -2.90
C VAL A 171 2.27 -16.10 -2.60
N ASP A 172 3.31 -16.15 -3.42
CA ASP A 172 4.55 -16.82 -3.03
C ASP A 172 5.45 -15.81 -2.34
N VAL A 173 5.73 -16.06 -1.06
CA VAL A 173 6.73 -15.37 -0.26
C VAL A 173 8.09 -15.97 -0.60
N ILE A 174 9.03 -15.15 -1.07
CA ILE A 174 10.33 -15.63 -1.53
C ILE A 174 11.43 -14.95 -0.73
N GLU A 175 12.33 -15.75 -0.17
CA GLU A 175 13.47 -15.24 0.59
C GLU A 175 14.46 -14.54 -0.36
N LYS A 176 14.82 -13.28 -0.09
CA LYS A 176 15.68 -12.48 -0.97
C LYS A 176 17.07 -13.07 -1.14
N SER A 177 17.65 -13.65 -0.09
CA SER A 177 19.01 -14.18 -0.08
C SER A 177 19.14 -15.45 -0.93
N THR A 178 18.20 -16.38 -0.79
CA THR A 178 18.25 -17.69 -1.45
C THR A 178 17.43 -17.77 -2.74
N ARG A 179 16.52 -16.82 -2.96
CA ARG A 179 15.52 -16.81 -4.06
C ARG A 179 14.58 -18.02 -4.05
N LYS A 180 14.52 -18.77 -2.95
CA LYS A 180 13.63 -19.92 -2.79
C LYS A 180 12.29 -19.48 -2.22
N VAL A 181 11.22 -20.14 -2.68
CA VAL A 181 9.89 -19.99 -2.09
C VAL A 181 9.99 -20.38 -0.62
N TYR A 182 9.70 -19.42 0.25
CA TYR A 182 9.71 -19.56 1.69
C TYR A 182 8.37 -20.07 2.20
N GLN A 183 7.28 -19.52 1.66
CA GLN A 183 5.91 -19.90 1.96
C GLN A 183 4.99 -19.53 0.81
N THR A 184 3.94 -20.32 0.61
CA THR A 184 2.86 -20.02 -0.33
C THR A 184 1.58 -19.74 0.45
N LEU A 185 1.01 -18.55 0.28
CA LEU A 185 -0.22 -18.09 0.91
C LEU A 185 -1.38 -18.25 -0.08
N THR A 186 -2.45 -18.92 0.32
CA THR A 186 -3.65 -19.21 -0.50
C THR A 186 -4.92 -19.16 0.34
N GLY A 187 -6.08 -19.43 -0.26
CA GLY A 187 -7.37 -19.48 0.45
C GLY A 187 -8.07 -18.12 0.56
N PHE A 188 -7.71 -17.17 -0.31
CA PHE A 188 -8.30 -15.85 -0.37
C PHE A 188 -8.45 -15.37 -1.81
N THR A 189 -9.23 -14.30 -1.99
CA THR A 189 -9.29 -13.52 -3.23
C THR A 189 -9.13 -12.05 -2.82
N ALA A 190 -8.06 -11.44 -3.27
CA ALA A 190 -7.73 -10.04 -2.98
C ALA A 190 -7.69 -9.23 -4.28
N GLN A 191 -7.99 -7.95 -4.22
CA GLN A 191 -7.74 -7.03 -5.32
C GLN A 191 -6.25 -6.89 -5.57
N SER A 192 -5.87 -6.77 -6.84
CA SER A 192 -4.48 -6.54 -7.24
C SER A 192 -4.06 -5.06 -7.20
N TYR A 193 -4.89 -4.14 -6.68
CA TYR A 193 -4.59 -2.71 -6.78
C TYR A 193 -3.30 -2.32 -6.04
N ALA A 194 -3.21 -2.65 -4.75
CA ALA A 194 -2.01 -2.45 -3.94
C ALA A 194 -1.91 -3.53 -2.86
N VAL A 195 -0.67 -3.89 -2.52
CA VAL A 195 -0.35 -4.76 -1.38
C VAL A 195 0.51 -3.96 -0.41
N GLN A 196 0.22 -4.02 0.88
CA GLN A 196 0.98 -3.31 1.90
C GLN A 196 1.87 -4.30 2.66
N TYR A 197 3.12 -3.89 2.90
CA TYR A 197 4.12 -4.62 3.66
C TYR A 197 4.67 -3.70 4.74
N LEU A 198 4.28 -3.94 5.99
CA LEU A 198 4.50 -3.03 7.11
C LEU A 198 4.40 -3.79 8.43
N ASP A 199 5.04 -3.28 9.47
CA ASP A 199 4.91 -3.81 10.84
C ASP A 199 3.58 -3.32 11.44
N LEU A 200 2.58 -4.21 11.53
CA LEU A 200 1.22 -3.87 11.97
C LEU A 200 1.05 -3.97 13.48
N ASN A 201 1.77 -4.88 14.12
CA ASN A 201 1.67 -5.17 15.55
C ASN A 201 2.84 -4.57 16.37
N TYR A 202 3.75 -3.85 15.71
CA TYR A 202 4.92 -3.21 16.29
C TYR A 202 5.89 -4.20 16.96
N ASP A 203 6.02 -5.40 16.40
CA ASP A 203 6.94 -6.44 16.87
C ASP A 203 8.33 -6.40 16.19
N GLY A 204 8.52 -5.44 15.28
CA GLY A 204 9.76 -5.24 14.53
C GLY A 204 9.89 -6.11 13.29
N TYR A 205 8.89 -6.91 12.93
CA TYR A 205 8.82 -7.68 11.69
C TYR A 205 7.71 -7.15 10.78
N PHE A 206 7.85 -7.39 9.48
CA PHE A 206 6.92 -6.84 8.50
C PHE A 206 5.86 -7.88 8.13
N ASP A 207 4.62 -7.41 8.09
CA ASP A 207 3.41 -8.17 7.82
C ASP A 207 2.86 -7.84 6.44
N LEU A 208 2.05 -8.76 5.89
CA LEU A 208 1.44 -8.59 4.58
C LEU A 208 -0.06 -8.27 4.73
N LYS A 209 -0.48 -7.13 4.19
CA LYS A 209 -1.89 -6.70 4.17
C LYS A 209 -2.40 -6.56 2.74
N LEU A 210 -3.52 -7.22 2.46
CA LEU A 210 -4.17 -7.26 1.15
C LEU A 210 -5.59 -6.69 1.23
N ASN A 211 -6.02 -5.96 0.20
CA ASN A 211 -7.42 -5.52 0.08
C ASN A 211 -8.26 -6.67 -0.49
N ILE A 212 -9.33 -7.05 0.21
CA ILE A 212 -10.29 -8.11 -0.20
C ILE A 212 -11.68 -7.56 -0.51
N GLY A 213 -11.80 -6.24 -0.58
CA GLY A 213 -12.97 -5.52 -1.04
C GLY A 213 -13.36 -5.86 -2.48
N LYS A 214 -14.61 -5.62 -2.83
CA LYS A 214 -15.07 -5.72 -4.24
C LYS A 214 -14.69 -4.47 -5.02
N GLU A 215 -14.74 -3.32 -4.36
CA GLU A 215 -14.30 -2.02 -4.90
C GLU A 215 -13.15 -1.43 -4.09
N VAL A 216 -12.35 -0.54 -4.69
CA VAL A 216 -11.17 0.06 -4.02
C VAL A 216 -11.57 0.88 -2.78
N SER A 217 -12.79 1.41 -2.76
CA SER A 217 -13.37 2.13 -1.63
C SER A 217 -13.76 1.21 -0.47
N ASP A 218 -13.85 -0.10 -0.69
CA ASP A 218 -14.19 -1.04 0.37
C ASP A 218 -12.99 -1.17 1.30
N ASN A 219 -13.16 -0.73 2.55
CA ASN A 219 -12.14 -0.90 3.59
C ASN A 219 -12.20 -2.33 4.16
N LYS A 220 -11.99 -3.34 3.29
CA LYS A 220 -11.93 -4.74 3.69
C LYS A 220 -10.54 -5.29 3.45
N THR A 221 -9.91 -5.80 4.49
CA THR A 221 -8.51 -6.20 4.43
C THR A 221 -8.28 -7.55 5.08
N LEU A 222 -7.43 -8.34 4.44
CA LEU A 222 -6.88 -9.59 4.94
C LEU A 222 -5.43 -9.34 5.37
N VAL A 223 -5.02 -9.89 6.51
CA VAL A 223 -3.69 -9.68 7.09
C VAL A 223 -3.00 -11.01 7.36
N PHE A 224 -1.73 -11.09 6.98
CA PHE A 224 -0.81 -12.15 7.40
C PHE A 224 0.32 -11.55 8.23
N LEU A 225 0.36 -11.85 9.53
CA LEU A 225 1.44 -11.45 10.42
C LEU A 225 2.65 -12.38 10.28
N TYR A 226 3.86 -11.85 10.30
CA TYR A 226 5.07 -12.66 10.34
C TYR A 226 5.41 -13.05 11.78
N HIS A 227 5.34 -14.35 12.10
CA HIS A 227 5.73 -14.84 13.40
C HIS A 227 7.20 -15.29 13.40
N PRO A 228 8.12 -14.58 14.08
CA PRO A 228 9.54 -14.92 14.05
C PRO A 228 9.86 -16.26 14.72
N GLU A 229 9.10 -16.66 15.73
CA GLU A 229 9.30 -17.95 16.43
C GLU A 229 8.99 -19.15 15.52
N SER A 230 7.88 -19.06 14.78
CA SER A 230 7.44 -20.13 13.88
C SER A 230 7.99 -19.99 12.47
N LYS A 231 8.60 -18.84 12.15
CA LYS A 231 9.17 -18.51 10.83
C LYS A 231 8.13 -18.62 9.72
N LYS A 232 6.93 -18.08 9.95
CA LYS A 232 5.79 -18.16 9.02
C LYS A 232 4.95 -16.89 9.05
N PHE A 233 4.39 -16.57 7.89
CA PHE A 233 3.25 -15.68 7.76
C PHE A 233 1.98 -16.43 8.16
N ILE A 234 1.25 -15.94 9.15
CA ILE A 234 0.03 -16.54 9.68
C ILE A 234 -1.10 -15.52 9.54
N ARG A 235 -2.25 -15.96 9.03
CA ARG A 235 -3.42 -15.10 8.89
C ARG A 235 -3.92 -14.70 10.27
N ASP A 236 -4.13 -13.42 10.49
CA ASP A 236 -4.58 -12.90 11.78
C ASP A 236 -5.86 -12.08 11.62
N ALA A 237 -6.96 -12.57 12.22
CA ALA A 237 -8.28 -11.97 12.09
C ALA A 237 -8.47 -10.69 12.92
N PHE A 238 -7.62 -10.42 13.92
CA PHE A 238 -7.74 -9.22 14.75
C PHE A 238 -7.42 -7.95 13.95
N PHE A 239 -6.46 -8.03 13.03
CA PHE A 239 -6.07 -6.92 12.15
C PHE A 239 -6.88 -6.85 10.85
N GLU A 240 -7.85 -7.75 10.65
CA GLU A 240 -8.72 -7.73 9.47
C GLU A 240 -9.85 -6.71 9.61
N HIS A 241 -10.21 -6.12 8.48
CA HIS A 241 -11.45 -5.36 8.35
C HIS A 241 -12.35 -6.15 7.41
N THR A 242 -13.55 -6.52 7.86
CA THR A 242 -14.47 -7.40 7.12
C THR A 242 -15.78 -6.72 6.76
#